data_AF-A0A7K1WVM0-F1
#
_entry.id   AF-A0A7K1WVM0-F1
#
_cell.length_a   1.000
_cell.length_b   1.000
_cell.length_c   1.000
_cell.angle_alpha   90.00
_cell.angle_beta   90.00
_cell.angle_gamma   90.00
#
_symmetry.space_group_name_H-M   'P 1'
#
loop_
_entity.id
_entity.type
_entity.pdbx_description
1 polymer ?
#
loop_
_entity_poly.entity_id
_entity_poly.type
_entity_poly.pdbx_seq_one_letter_code
_entity_poly.pdbx_strand_id
1 'polypeptide(L)'
;MIALFVGIPLALQLEHNSPLSNGEMIFNLIYFPLLLWGSWSLYKNYRRQRQKKVILISVDQDGLHHHQTDGSVQSILYKELERSKENYINDIDRKVGTKYSPGYIFGFKNGVKVPIHFSTPENGLSYVPKNKYQLIAHFLQGAVLFCPHIKISPAVYADSFINPETFEFDKRAQRMIYFLAFVLFIIILLAIDLFIKYTKGFSILF
;
A
#
# COMPACT_ATOMS: atom_id res chain seq x y z
N MET A 1 -2.84 -19.06 16.24
CA MET A 1 -2.09 -18.17 17.15
C MET A 1 -2.70 -18.08 18.54
N ILE A 2 -3.98 -17.74 18.74
CA ILE A 2 -4.61 -17.71 20.08
C ILE A 2 -4.51 -19.07 20.80
N ALA A 3 -4.67 -20.17 20.07
CA ALA A 3 -4.48 -21.52 20.58
C ALA A 3 -3.05 -21.80 21.11
N LEU A 4 -2.02 -21.08 20.65
CA LEU A 4 -0.66 -21.21 21.19
C LEU A 4 -0.50 -20.42 22.50
N PHE A 5 -1.11 -19.24 22.60
CA PHE A 5 -1.10 -18.42 23.83
C PHE A 5 -1.92 -19.04 24.96
N VAL A 6 -2.93 -19.85 24.64
CA VAL A 6 -3.71 -20.60 25.64
C VAL A 6 -3.14 -22.00 25.85
N GLY A 7 -2.74 -22.67 24.77
CA GLY A 7 -2.30 -24.06 24.79
C GLY A 7 -0.91 -24.28 25.36
N ILE A 8 0.06 -23.37 25.14
CA ILE A 8 1.42 -23.53 25.68
C ILE A 8 1.43 -23.41 27.22
N PRO A 9 0.80 -22.40 27.84
CA PRO A 9 0.74 -22.32 29.30
C PRO A 9 -0.02 -23.49 29.93
N LEU A 10 -1.13 -23.92 29.31
CA LEU A 10 -1.90 -25.07 29.78
C LEU A 10 -1.13 -26.39 29.62
N ALA A 11 -0.40 -26.58 28.51
CA ALA A 11 0.41 -27.77 28.30
C ALA A 11 1.56 -27.86 29.30
N LEU A 12 2.23 -26.74 29.61
CA LEU A 12 3.27 -26.68 30.64
C LEU A 12 2.71 -26.99 32.04
N GLN A 13 1.48 -26.55 32.34
CA GLN A 13 0.79 -26.86 33.59
C GLN A 13 0.31 -28.33 33.66
N LEU A 14 -0.02 -28.95 32.51
CA LEU A 14 -0.45 -30.35 32.43
C LEU A 14 0.73 -31.33 32.46
N GLU A 15 1.91 -30.92 31.98
CA GLU A 15 3.12 -31.74 31.97
C GLU A 15 3.70 -31.92 33.39
N HIS A 16 3.57 -30.89 34.24
CA HIS A 16 3.79 -31.01 35.68
C HIS A 16 2.50 -31.52 36.36
N ASN A 17 2.37 -32.84 36.53
CA ASN A 17 1.29 -33.50 37.30
C ASN A 17 1.33 -33.16 38.82
N SER A 18 1.32 -31.89 39.18
CA SER A 18 1.30 -31.38 40.55
C SER A 18 -0.02 -30.68 40.85
N PRO A 19 -0.53 -30.73 42.10
CA PRO A 19 -1.62 -29.86 42.51
C PRO A 19 -1.21 -28.40 42.24
N LEU A 20 -2.10 -27.63 41.58
CA LEU A 20 -1.83 -26.26 41.18
C LEU A 20 -1.14 -25.49 42.31
N SER A 21 0.11 -25.06 42.07
CA SER A 21 0.84 -24.27 43.04
C SER A 21 0.16 -22.92 43.20
N ASN A 22 0.21 -22.33 44.41
CA ASN A 22 -0.31 -20.98 44.66
C ASN A 22 0.24 -19.95 43.64
N GLY A 23 1.49 -20.14 43.18
CA GLY A 23 2.10 -19.29 42.15
C GLY A 23 1.45 -19.43 40.76
N GLU A 24 1.05 -20.64 40.38
CA GLU A 24 0.38 -20.92 39.11
C GLU A 24 -1.05 -20.38 39.11
N MET A 25 -1.74 -20.47 40.25
CA MET A 25 -3.05 -19.86 40.44
C MET A 25 -3.00 -18.34 40.27
N ILE A 26 -2.03 -17.68 40.92
CA ILE A 26 -1.84 -16.23 40.79
C ILE A 26 -1.49 -15.85 39.35
N PHE A 27 -0.59 -16.60 38.71
CA PHE A 27 -0.23 -16.38 37.31
C PHE A 27 -1.46 -16.47 36.40
N ASN A 28 -2.27 -17.53 36.51
CA ASN A 28 -3.47 -17.72 35.70
C ASN A 28 -4.50 -16.60 35.93
N LEU A 29 -4.68 -16.17 37.18
CA LEU A 29 -5.62 -15.12 37.56
C LEU A 29 -5.25 -13.75 36.96
N ILE A 30 -3.96 -13.51 36.69
CA ILE A 30 -3.49 -12.28 36.04
C ILE A 30 -3.42 -12.46 34.51
N TYR A 31 -2.89 -13.58 34.06
CA TYR A 31 -2.58 -13.85 32.65
C TYR A 31 -3.82 -13.94 31.77
N PHE A 32 -4.84 -14.72 32.17
CA PHE A 32 -6.03 -14.93 31.35
C PHE A 32 -6.88 -13.66 31.19
N PRO A 33 -7.13 -12.84 32.24
CA PRO A 33 -7.81 -11.57 32.07
C PRO A 33 -7.05 -10.58 31.18
N LEU A 34 -5.72 -10.50 31.30
CA LEU A 34 -4.89 -9.68 30.41
C LEU A 34 -4.97 -10.16 28.96
N LEU A 35 -4.92 -11.47 28.73
CA LEU A 35 -5.07 -12.05 27.39
C LEU A 35 -6.46 -11.76 26.79
N LEU A 36 -7.53 -11.93 27.58
CA LEU A 36 -8.89 -11.65 27.15
C LEU A 36 -9.08 -10.17 26.83
N TRP A 37 -8.56 -9.28 27.69
CA TRP A 37 -8.60 -7.84 27.46
C TRP A 37 -7.81 -7.42 26.22
N GLY A 38 -6.59 -7.96 26.05
CA GLY A 38 -5.76 -7.73 24.87
C GLY A 38 -6.43 -8.23 23.58
N SER A 39 -6.98 -9.44 23.60
CA SER A 39 -7.71 -10.03 22.47
C SER A 39 -8.96 -9.22 22.10
N TRP A 40 -9.73 -8.78 23.11
CA TRP A 40 -10.89 -7.93 22.90
C TRP A 40 -10.51 -6.55 22.33
N SER A 41 -9.44 -5.95 22.84
CA SER A 41 -8.92 -4.67 22.33
C SER A 41 -8.48 -4.77 20.87
N LEU A 42 -7.75 -5.84 20.52
CA LEU A 42 -7.36 -6.14 19.14
C LEU A 42 -8.58 -6.36 18.24
N TYR A 43 -9.55 -7.15 18.68
CA TYR A 43 -10.79 -7.37 17.94
C TYR A 43 -11.59 -6.08 17.71
N LYS A 44 -11.74 -5.25 18.74
CA LYS A 44 -12.41 -3.95 18.65
C LYS A 44 -11.68 -3.02 17.69
N ASN A 45 -10.35 -2.98 17.73
CA ASN A 45 -9.55 -2.18 16.82
C ASN A 45 -9.66 -2.68 15.38
N TYR A 46 -9.58 -3.99 15.15
CA TYR A 46 -9.78 -4.62 13.85
C TYR A 46 -11.16 -4.30 13.25
N ARG A 47 -12.21 -4.40 14.07
CA ARG A 47 -13.58 -4.06 13.64
C ARG A 47 -13.69 -2.59 13.26
N ARG A 48 -13.06 -1.68 14.01
CA ARG A 48 -13.02 -0.25 13.67
C ARG A 48 -12.28 0.02 12.36
N GLN A 49 -11.13 -0.63 12.14
CA GLN A 49 -10.36 -0.49 10.89
C GLN A 49 -11.12 -1.04 9.69
N ARG A 50 -11.84 -2.16 9.84
CA ARG A 50 -12.70 -2.70 8.79
C ARG A 50 -13.77 -1.73 8.29
N GLN A 51 -14.32 -0.91 9.18
CA GLN A 51 -15.34 0.08 8.81
C GLN A 51 -14.75 1.24 8.00
N LYS A 52 -13.48 1.59 8.27
CA LYS A 52 -12.73 2.63 7.53
C LYS A 52 -12.13 2.16 6.21
N LYS A 53 -12.33 0.89 5.86
CA LYS A 53 -11.80 0.32 4.62
C LYS A 53 -12.39 1.06 3.43
N VAL A 54 -11.51 1.52 2.55
CA VAL A 54 -11.87 2.07 1.23
C VAL A 54 -12.42 0.95 0.34
N ILE A 55 -13.59 1.18 -0.26
CA ILE A 55 -14.28 0.23 -1.16
C ILE A 55 -14.36 0.74 -2.59
N LEU A 56 -14.27 2.05 -2.78
CA LEU A 56 -14.32 2.71 -4.08
C LEU A 56 -13.47 3.98 -4.04
N ILE A 57 -12.76 4.22 -5.15
CA ILE A 57 -12.08 5.48 -5.40
C ILE A 57 -12.70 6.09 -6.65
N SER A 58 -13.21 7.31 -6.54
CA SER A 58 -13.77 8.06 -7.66
C SER A 58 -13.02 9.38 -7.84
N VAL A 59 -12.97 9.85 -9.09
CA VAL A 59 -12.42 11.16 -9.44
C VAL A 59 -13.50 11.91 -10.20
N ASP A 60 -13.74 13.15 -9.82
CA ASP A 60 -14.74 14.02 -10.44
C ASP A 60 -14.18 15.45 -10.64
N GLN A 61 -15.08 16.43 -10.78
CA GLN A 61 -14.73 17.83 -10.99
C GLN A 61 -14.22 18.53 -9.72
N ASP A 62 -14.55 18.02 -8.54
CA ASP A 62 -14.14 18.59 -7.27
C ASP A 62 -12.81 17.99 -6.79
N GLY A 63 -12.58 16.70 -7.06
CA GLY A 63 -11.30 16.08 -6.75
C GLY A 63 -11.29 14.54 -6.75
N LEU A 64 -10.46 13.98 -5.87
CA LEU A 64 -10.32 12.55 -5.63
C LEU A 64 -11.07 12.17 -4.36
N HIS A 65 -11.92 11.16 -4.43
CA HIS A 65 -12.79 10.74 -3.34
C HIS A 65 -12.58 9.26 -2.99
N HIS A 66 -12.32 8.99 -1.72
CA HIS A 66 -12.21 7.65 -1.15
C HIS A 66 -13.47 7.32 -0.38
N HIS A 67 -14.29 6.43 -0.92
CA HIS A 67 -15.51 5.96 -0.28
C HIS A 67 -15.16 4.81 0.66
N GLN A 68 -15.53 4.96 1.93
CA GLN A 68 -15.28 3.98 2.98
C GLN A 68 -16.51 3.12 3.24
N THR A 69 -16.31 1.97 3.89
CA THR A 69 -17.38 1.00 4.18
C THR A 69 -18.40 1.57 5.18
N ASP A 70 -17.98 2.49 6.06
CA ASP A 70 -18.85 3.19 7.00
C ASP A 70 -19.71 4.30 6.36
N GLY A 71 -19.59 4.52 5.04
CA GLY A 71 -20.29 5.57 4.31
C GLY A 71 -19.60 6.94 4.37
N SER A 72 -18.48 7.06 5.09
CA SER A 72 -17.68 8.29 5.07
C SER A 72 -16.89 8.41 3.77
N VAL A 73 -16.64 9.64 3.35
CA VAL A 73 -15.87 9.95 2.13
C VAL A 73 -14.69 10.83 2.51
N GLN A 74 -13.48 10.36 2.22
CA GLN A 74 -12.26 11.13 2.38
C GLN A 74 -11.85 11.70 1.03
N SER A 75 -11.89 13.03 0.93
CA SER A 75 -11.70 13.75 -0.33
C SER A 75 -10.39 14.52 -0.33
N ILE A 76 -9.72 14.55 -1.49
CA ILE A 76 -8.63 15.47 -1.80
C ILE A 76 -9.16 16.37 -2.92
N LEU A 77 -9.50 17.61 -2.57
CA LEU A 77 -10.14 18.55 -3.50
C LEU A 77 -9.09 19.34 -4.27
N TYR A 78 -9.34 19.63 -5.55
CA TYR A 78 -8.45 20.45 -6.36
C TYR A 78 -8.27 21.85 -5.76
N LYS A 79 -9.34 22.44 -5.23
CA LYS A 79 -9.32 23.78 -4.59
C LYS A 79 -8.42 23.87 -3.37
N GLU A 80 -8.08 22.74 -2.76
CA GLU A 80 -7.19 22.67 -1.59
C GLU A 80 -5.73 22.43 -1.97
N LEU A 81 -5.46 22.13 -3.24
CA LEU A 81 -4.10 21.95 -3.74
C LEU A 81 -3.46 23.32 -3.99
N GLU A 82 -2.24 23.48 -3.50
CA GLU A 82 -1.49 24.71 -3.56
C GLU A 82 -0.15 24.50 -4.28
N ARG A 83 0.49 25.62 -4.66
CA ARG A 83 1.88 25.60 -5.10
C ARG A 83 2.82 25.21 -3.97
N SER A 84 3.89 24.54 -4.34
CA SER A 84 5.03 24.38 -3.46
C SER A 84 5.61 25.74 -3.09
N LYS A 85 6.09 25.86 -1.85
CA LYS A 85 6.88 27.02 -1.41
C LYS A 85 8.30 26.99 -1.99
N GLU A 86 8.74 25.85 -2.52
CA GLU A 86 10.06 25.65 -3.07
C GLU A 86 10.02 25.78 -4.60
N ASN A 87 10.77 26.74 -5.16
CA ASN A 87 10.74 27.04 -6.59
C ASN A 87 11.23 25.91 -7.51
N TYR A 88 11.98 24.95 -6.98
CA TYR A 88 12.59 23.85 -7.74
C TYR A 88 11.80 22.55 -7.65
N ILE A 89 10.71 22.52 -6.88
CA ILE A 89 9.87 21.34 -6.71
C ILE A 89 8.57 21.56 -7.48
N ASN A 90 8.18 20.54 -8.25
CA ASN A 90 6.86 20.56 -8.90
C ASN A 90 5.75 20.44 -7.85
N ASP A 91 4.64 21.12 -8.08
CA ASP A 91 3.51 21.19 -7.15
C ASP A 91 2.83 19.83 -6.97
N ILE A 92 2.78 19.04 -8.05
CA ILE A 92 2.44 17.62 -8.01
C ILE A 92 3.64 16.82 -8.50
N ASP A 93 4.14 15.93 -7.67
CA ASP A 93 5.28 15.08 -8.00
C ASP A 93 5.14 13.68 -7.40
N ARG A 94 6.02 12.77 -7.83
CA ARG A 94 6.10 11.42 -7.29
C ARG A 94 7.12 11.36 -6.17
N LYS A 95 6.78 10.63 -5.11
CA LYS A 95 7.75 10.12 -4.16
C LYS A 95 8.15 8.72 -4.60
N VAL A 96 9.44 8.54 -4.87
CA VAL A 96 10.01 7.22 -5.14
C VAL A 96 9.86 6.36 -3.88
N GLY A 97 9.38 5.13 -4.06
CA GLY A 97 9.25 4.18 -2.96
C GLY A 97 10.61 3.87 -2.33
N THR A 98 10.63 3.67 -1.03
CA THR A 98 11.81 3.22 -0.28
C THR A 98 11.60 1.78 0.18
N LYS A 99 12.63 1.18 0.79
CA LYS A 99 12.56 -0.15 1.40
C LYS A 99 11.36 -0.33 2.36
N TYR A 100 10.92 0.75 2.99
CA TYR A 100 9.88 0.71 4.03
C TYR A 100 8.56 1.39 3.62
N SER A 101 8.49 2.01 2.43
CA SER A 101 7.32 2.78 2.03
C SER A 101 7.11 2.72 0.52
N PRO A 102 5.92 2.33 0.05
CA PRO A 102 5.63 2.33 -1.39
C PRO A 102 5.66 3.76 -1.94
N GLY A 103 5.99 3.88 -3.23
CA GLY A 103 5.93 5.17 -3.92
C GLY A 103 4.49 5.69 -4.03
N TYR A 104 4.32 7.00 -4.02
CA TYR A 104 3.03 7.66 -4.15
C TYR A 104 3.15 9.02 -4.83
N ILE A 105 2.06 9.50 -5.43
CA ILE A 105 1.95 10.87 -5.94
C ILE A 105 1.62 11.76 -4.74
N PHE A 106 2.22 12.94 -4.65
CA PHE A 106 1.90 13.92 -3.61
C PHE A 106 1.58 15.27 -4.24
N GLY A 107 0.79 16.06 -3.51
CA GLY A 107 0.58 17.48 -3.74
C GLY A 107 0.89 18.29 -2.48
N PHE A 108 0.61 19.59 -2.50
CA PHE A 108 0.72 20.45 -1.33
C PHE A 108 -0.63 20.99 -0.90
N LYS A 109 -0.86 21.06 0.41
CA LYS A 109 -2.03 21.70 1.03
C LYS A 109 -1.54 22.49 2.25
N ASN A 110 -1.86 23.78 2.34
CA ASN A 110 -1.36 24.68 3.38
C ASN A 110 0.18 24.64 3.52
N GLY A 111 0.90 24.50 2.41
CA GLY A 111 2.35 24.32 2.38
C GLY A 111 2.89 22.98 2.93
N VAL A 112 2.04 22.01 3.26
CA VAL A 112 2.42 20.67 3.72
C VAL A 112 2.25 19.65 2.59
N LYS A 113 3.20 18.73 2.43
CA LYS A 113 3.09 17.62 1.46
C LYS A 113 1.98 16.67 1.87
N VAL A 114 0.96 16.53 1.02
CA VAL A 114 -0.17 15.60 1.22
C VAL A 114 -0.07 14.47 0.21
N PRO A 115 -0.10 13.20 0.65
CA PRO A 115 -0.10 12.08 -0.27
C PRO A 115 -1.45 11.93 -0.99
N ILE A 116 -1.39 11.67 -2.29
CA ILE A 116 -2.53 11.41 -3.16
C ILE A 116 -2.50 9.93 -3.51
N HIS A 117 -3.25 9.15 -2.74
CA HIS A 117 -3.25 7.70 -2.88
C HIS A 117 -4.33 7.24 -3.86
N PHE A 118 -3.94 6.48 -4.88
CA PHE A 118 -4.87 5.79 -5.79
C PHE A 118 -4.99 4.30 -5.47
N SER A 119 -4.45 3.90 -4.32
CA SER A 119 -4.48 2.55 -3.78
C SER A 119 -4.13 2.64 -2.29
N THR A 120 -4.86 1.94 -1.43
CA THR A 120 -4.59 1.93 0.01
C THR A 120 -3.76 0.70 0.38
N PRO A 121 -2.52 0.85 0.86
CA PRO A 121 -1.74 -0.26 1.41
C PRO A 121 -2.09 -0.43 2.89
N GLU A 122 -3.28 -0.96 3.19
CA GLU A 122 -3.66 -1.28 4.58
C GLU A 122 -3.55 -2.78 4.86
N ASN A 123 -3.08 -3.12 6.07
CA ASN A 123 -2.81 -4.46 6.58
C ASN A 123 -4.00 -5.43 6.40
N GLY A 124 -4.09 -6.07 5.22
CA GLY A 124 -5.16 -7.00 4.84
C GLY A 124 -6.48 -6.36 4.41
N LEU A 125 -6.56 -5.03 4.31
CA LEU A 125 -7.76 -4.29 3.89
C LEU A 125 -7.50 -3.40 2.68
N SER A 126 -6.40 -3.64 1.95
CA SER A 126 -6.02 -2.85 0.80
C SER A 126 -7.09 -2.83 -0.29
N TYR A 127 -7.27 -1.64 -0.88
CA TYR A 127 -8.07 -1.46 -2.08
C TYR A 127 -7.16 -0.99 -3.21
N VAL A 128 -7.11 -1.80 -4.26
CA VAL A 128 -6.34 -1.50 -5.47
C VAL A 128 -7.30 -1.53 -6.66
N PRO A 129 -7.68 -0.36 -7.22
CA PRO A 129 -8.57 -0.31 -8.37
C PRO A 129 -7.87 -0.89 -9.60
N LYS A 130 -8.59 -1.70 -10.39
CA LYS A 130 -8.06 -2.28 -11.65
C LYS A 130 -7.70 -1.21 -12.68
N ASN A 131 -8.43 -0.09 -12.66
CA ASN A 131 -8.27 1.07 -13.52
C ASN A 131 -7.45 2.19 -12.87
N LYS A 132 -6.54 1.88 -11.95
CA LYS A 132 -5.72 2.85 -11.21
C LYS A 132 -5.10 3.94 -12.11
N TYR A 133 -4.50 3.56 -13.23
CA TYR A 133 -3.84 4.52 -14.12
C TYR A 133 -4.83 5.46 -14.82
N GLN A 134 -6.04 4.99 -15.13
CA GLN A 134 -7.10 5.86 -15.67
C GLN A 134 -7.60 6.84 -14.61
N LEU A 135 -7.70 6.42 -13.35
CA LEU A 135 -8.04 7.31 -12.24
C LEU A 135 -6.96 8.38 -12.04
N ILE A 136 -5.68 8.01 -12.08
CA ILE A 136 -4.57 8.96 -12.03
C ILE A 136 -4.70 9.95 -13.20
N ALA A 137 -4.91 9.45 -14.42
CA ALA A 137 -5.01 10.29 -15.60
C ALA A 137 -6.15 11.31 -15.52
N HIS A 138 -7.35 10.87 -15.13
CA HIS A 138 -8.49 11.76 -14.88
C HIS A 138 -8.19 12.79 -13.79
N PHE A 139 -7.49 12.40 -12.72
CA PHE A 139 -7.13 13.33 -11.66
C PHE A 139 -6.12 14.38 -12.13
N LEU A 140 -5.09 13.99 -12.89
CA LEU A 140 -4.12 14.93 -13.44
C LEU A 140 -4.77 15.87 -14.45
N GLN A 141 -5.70 15.37 -15.27
CA GLN A 141 -6.48 16.19 -16.19
C GLN A 141 -7.31 17.24 -15.43
N GLY A 142 -8.01 16.82 -14.37
CA GLY A 142 -8.75 17.72 -13.49
C GLY A 142 -7.83 18.74 -12.81
N ALA A 143 -6.66 18.33 -12.32
CA ALA A 143 -5.69 19.22 -11.69
C ALA A 143 -5.22 20.32 -12.65
N VAL A 144 -4.93 20.00 -13.91
CA VAL A 144 -4.56 21.01 -14.93
C VAL A 144 -5.73 21.92 -15.27
N LEU A 145 -6.95 21.37 -15.38
CA LEU A 145 -8.12 22.12 -15.80
C LEU A 145 -8.65 23.07 -14.72
N PHE A 146 -8.73 22.60 -13.47
CA PHE A 146 -9.28 23.36 -12.34
C PHE A 146 -8.22 24.16 -11.58
N CYS A 147 -6.94 23.77 -11.68
CA CYS A 147 -5.82 24.44 -11.03
C CYS A 147 -4.67 24.72 -12.02
N PRO A 148 -4.86 25.60 -13.01
CA PRO A 148 -3.86 25.87 -14.06
C PRO A 148 -2.55 26.48 -13.54
N HIS A 149 -2.55 26.94 -12.29
CA HIS A 149 -1.37 27.44 -11.62
C HIS A 149 -0.45 26.31 -11.12
N ILE A 150 -0.93 25.09 -10.97
CA ILE A 150 -0.18 23.93 -10.46
C ILE A 150 0.70 23.34 -11.58
N LYS A 151 1.97 23.13 -11.26
CA LYS A 151 2.94 22.44 -12.12
C LYS A 151 3.04 20.98 -11.75
N ILE A 152 2.75 20.11 -12.72
CA ILE A 152 2.86 18.66 -12.57
C ILE A 152 4.20 18.19 -13.12
N SER A 153 4.90 17.37 -12.35
CA SER A 153 6.18 16.79 -12.74
C SER A 153 6.04 15.82 -13.93
N PRO A 154 6.87 15.93 -14.99
CA PRO A 154 6.92 14.97 -16.09
C PRO A 154 7.11 13.51 -15.61
N ALA A 155 7.80 13.34 -14.47
CA ALA A 155 8.05 12.04 -13.87
C ALA A 155 6.77 11.32 -13.42
N VAL A 156 5.70 12.06 -13.09
CA VAL A 156 4.40 11.50 -12.70
C VAL A 156 3.71 10.85 -13.90
N TYR A 157 3.76 11.51 -15.06
CA TYR A 157 3.22 11.00 -16.31
C TYR A 157 3.97 9.76 -16.78
N ALA A 158 5.31 9.80 -16.78
CA ALA A 158 6.15 8.70 -17.20
C ALA A 158 5.94 7.41 -16.37
N ASP A 159 5.91 7.51 -15.03
CA ASP A 159 5.69 6.34 -14.16
C ASP A 159 4.28 5.77 -14.28
N SER A 160 3.33 6.61 -14.68
CA SER A 160 1.93 6.21 -14.82
C SER A 160 1.60 5.76 -16.24
N PHE A 161 2.55 5.81 -17.18
CA PHE A 161 2.33 5.57 -18.62
C PHE A 161 1.20 6.44 -19.19
N ILE A 162 1.15 7.71 -18.78
CA ILE A 162 0.13 8.68 -19.21
C ILE A 162 0.76 9.67 -20.18
N ASN A 163 0.09 9.97 -21.29
CA ASN A 163 0.51 11.03 -22.19
C ASN A 163 0.15 12.41 -21.56
N PRO A 164 1.11 13.33 -21.38
CA PRO A 164 0.85 14.62 -20.74
C PRO A 164 -0.08 15.56 -21.53
N GLU A 165 -0.22 15.37 -22.85
CA GLU A 165 -1.07 16.22 -23.70
C GLU A 165 -2.51 15.72 -23.75
N THR A 166 -2.70 14.41 -23.90
CA THR A 166 -4.05 13.82 -24.06
C THR A 166 -4.63 13.31 -22.75
N PHE A 167 -3.81 13.14 -21.71
CA PHE A 167 -4.15 12.45 -20.46
C PHE A 167 -4.69 11.02 -20.69
N GLU A 168 -4.31 10.40 -21.80
CA GLU A 168 -4.68 9.00 -22.05
C GLU A 168 -3.61 8.06 -21.49
N PHE A 169 -4.09 6.96 -20.89
CA PHE A 169 -3.24 5.90 -20.39
C PHE A 169 -2.81 4.95 -21.51
N ASP A 170 -1.50 4.89 -21.79
CA ASP A 170 -0.93 4.02 -22.80
C ASP A 170 -0.70 2.59 -22.28
N LYS A 171 -1.78 1.81 -22.33
CA LYS A 171 -1.77 0.38 -22.00
C LYS A 171 -0.85 -0.44 -22.92
N ARG A 172 -0.53 0.04 -24.13
CA ARG A 172 0.35 -0.66 -25.06
C ARG A 172 1.81 -0.50 -24.63
N ALA A 173 2.23 0.72 -24.34
CA ALA A 173 3.56 1.02 -23.82
C ALA A 173 3.84 0.27 -22.51
N GLN A 174 2.88 0.27 -21.57
CA GLN A 174 3.03 -0.48 -20.32
C GLN A 174 3.25 -1.98 -20.57
N ARG A 175 2.41 -2.60 -21.41
CA ARG A 175 2.54 -4.04 -21.73
C ARG A 175 3.87 -4.35 -22.41
N MET A 176 4.31 -3.49 -23.32
CA MET A 176 5.59 -3.65 -24.01
C MET A 176 6.77 -3.58 -23.05
N ILE A 177 6.76 -2.63 -22.11
CA ILE A 177 7.82 -2.48 -21.11
C ILE A 177 7.85 -3.67 -20.14
N TYR A 178 6.70 -4.14 -19.67
CA TYR A 178 6.66 -5.34 -18.82
C TYR A 178 7.08 -6.60 -19.58
N PHE A 179 6.70 -6.72 -20.86
CA PHE A 179 7.16 -7.82 -21.70
C PHE A 179 8.67 -7.79 -21.91
N LEU A 180 9.25 -6.62 -22.19
CA LEU A 180 10.69 -6.46 -22.35
C LEU A 180 11.45 -6.80 -21.06
N ALA A 181 10.96 -6.31 -19.92
CA ALA A 181 11.53 -6.63 -18.61
C ALA A 181 11.43 -8.13 -18.30
N PHE A 182 10.32 -8.78 -18.67
CA PHE A 182 10.15 -10.23 -18.51
C PHE A 182 11.14 -11.02 -19.38
N VAL A 183 11.30 -10.66 -20.65
CA VAL A 183 12.28 -11.30 -21.54
C VAL A 183 13.70 -11.12 -21.02
N LEU A 184 14.06 -9.92 -20.58
CA LEU A 184 15.36 -9.64 -19.95
C LEU A 184 15.58 -10.52 -18.72
N PHE A 185 14.57 -10.66 -17.86
CA PHE A 185 14.65 -11.51 -16.67
C PHE A 185 14.89 -12.98 -17.02
N ILE A 186 14.21 -13.51 -18.04
CA ILE A 186 14.44 -14.88 -18.53
C ILE A 186 15.88 -15.04 -19.05
N ILE A 187 16.38 -14.07 -19.82
CA ILE A 187 17.77 -14.09 -20.33
C ILE A 187 18.77 -14.13 -19.17
N ILE A 188 18.56 -13.33 -18.12
CA ILE A 188 19.42 -13.30 -16.93
C ILE A 188 19.40 -14.66 -16.22
N LEU A 189 18.21 -15.27 -16.03
CA LEU A 189 18.09 -16.58 -15.40
C LEU A 189 18.81 -17.68 -16.21
N LEU A 190 18.66 -17.67 -17.53
CA LEU A 190 19.38 -18.60 -18.41
C LEU A 190 20.89 -18.39 -18.36
N ALA A 191 21.36 -17.14 -18.31
CA ALA A 191 22.78 -16.84 -18.18
C ALA A 191 23.35 -17.35 -16.85
N ILE A 192 22.60 -17.20 -15.75
CA ILE A 192 22.98 -17.74 -14.43
C ILE A 192 23.01 -19.27 -14.47
N ASP A 193 22.00 -19.92 -15.05
CA ASP A 193 21.95 -21.38 -15.16
C ASP A 193 23.12 -21.93 -15.98
N LEU A 194 23.40 -21.32 -17.15
CA LEU A 194 24.55 -21.69 -17.99
C LEU A 194 25.87 -21.52 -17.26
N PHE A 195 26.03 -20.43 -16.50
CA PHE A 195 27.22 -20.18 -15.70
C PHE A 195 27.40 -21.24 -14.60
N ILE A 196 26.31 -21.63 -13.93
CA ILE A 196 26.33 -22.68 -12.91
C ILE A 196 26.64 -24.05 -13.53
N LYS A 197 26.03 -24.37 -14.68
CA LYS A 197 26.31 -25.60 -15.42
C LYS A 197 27.78 -25.68 -15.83
N TYR A 198 28.36 -24.57 -16.31
CA TYR A 198 29.77 -24.50 -16.67
C TYR A 198 30.70 -24.69 -15.46
N THR A 199 30.36 -24.12 -14.30
CA THR A 199 31.22 -24.15 -13.11
C THR A 199 31.05 -25.38 -12.22
N LYS A 200 29.84 -25.93 -12.13
CA LYS A 200 29.48 -27.04 -11.22
C LYS A 200 29.04 -28.33 -11.91
N GLY A 201 28.89 -28.32 -13.23
CA GLY A 201 28.56 -29.50 -14.03
C GLY A 201 27.10 -29.95 -14.01
N PHE A 202 26.20 -29.24 -13.32
CA PHE A 202 24.76 -29.53 -13.29
C PHE A 202 23.93 -28.25 -13.47
N SER A 203 22.74 -28.37 -14.10
CA SER A 203 21.81 -27.26 -14.35
C SER A 203 20.71 -27.25 -13.29
N ILE A 204 20.28 -26.05 -12.87
CA ILE A 204 19.20 -25.87 -11.89
C ILE A 204 17.84 -25.98 -12.59
N LEU A 205 17.77 -25.64 -13.88
CA LEU A 205 16.55 -25.68 -14.68
C LEU A 205 16.31 -27.03 -15.37
N PHE A 206 17.35 -27.88 -15.54
CA PHE A 206 17.28 -29.17 -16.23
C PHE A 206 18.13 -30.26 -15.58
#